data_AF-A0A4Y7RYI6-F1
#
_entry.id   AF-A0A4Y7RYI6-F1
#
_cell.length_a   1.000
_cell.length_b   1.000
_cell.length_c   1.000
_cell.angle_alpha   90.00
_cell.angle_beta   90.00
_cell.angle_gamma   90.00
#
_symmetry.space_group_name_H-M   'P 1'
#
loop_
_entity.id
_entity.type
_entity.pdbx_description
1 polymer ?
#
loop_
_entity_poly.entity_id
_entity_poly.type
_entity_poly.pdbx_seq_one_letter_code
_entity_poly.pdbx_strand_id
1 'polypeptide(L)'
;MLSVINPIYYSTIGQAVGAMSPNAEIGALLFSFLFSFVLTFNGVLQPFSQLGWWRWMYRLSPYTYLIEGLLGQALGKQLINCAPVEFVTLNPPSGLSCQDYMAALHVLRWRLLLLELNFNIFYGHRWRNVGFMVAFIVFNIVATYIFTYLFRIRTGSLFPSFKRTKKN
;
A
#
# COMPACT_ATOMS: atom_id res chain seq x y z
N MET A 1 16.62 -2.29 0.66
CA MET A 1 16.17 -2.12 -0.74
C MET A 1 14.85 -1.37 -0.83
N LEU A 2 13.77 -1.85 -0.21
CA LEU A 2 12.46 -1.14 -0.22
C LEU A 2 12.51 0.28 0.35
N SER A 3 13.39 0.54 1.34
CA SER A 3 13.60 1.89 1.90
C SER A 3 14.17 2.90 0.90
N VAL A 4 14.88 2.45 -0.14
CA VAL A 4 15.41 3.31 -1.21
C VAL A 4 14.40 3.49 -2.34
N ILE A 5 13.56 2.47 -2.58
CA ILE A 5 12.53 2.51 -3.62
C ILE A 5 11.38 3.45 -3.25
N ASN A 6 11.01 3.52 -1.97
CA ASN A 6 9.95 4.39 -1.48
C ASN A 6 10.14 5.89 -1.83
N PRO A 7 11.30 6.54 -1.57
CA PRO A 7 11.50 7.94 -1.96
C PRO A 7 11.50 8.17 -3.48
N ILE A 8 11.91 7.18 -4.27
CA ILE A 8 11.82 7.25 -5.74
C ILE A 8 10.35 7.20 -6.18
N TYR A 9 9.55 6.32 -5.58
CA TYR A 9 8.10 6.31 -5.79
C TYR A 9 7.47 7.64 -5.39
N TYR A 10 7.75 8.13 -4.17
CA TYR A 10 7.18 9.37 -3.65
C TYR A 10 7.50 10.60 -4.53
N SER A 11 8.74 10.71 -5.01
CA SER A 11 9.13 11.80 -5.91
C SER A 11 8.44 11.71 -7.28
N THR A 12 8.37 10.52 -7.87
CA THR A 12 7.73 10.34 -9.19
C THR A 12 6.23 10.60 -9.17
N ILE A 13 5.50 10.20 -8.11
CA ILE A 13 4.08 10.56 -7.98
C ILE A 13 3.90 12.06 -7.76
N GLY A 14 4.79 12.71 -7.00
CA GLY A 14 4.77 14.16 -6.80
C GLY A 14 5.00 14.92 -8.11
N GLN A 15 5.93 14.46 -8.95
CA GLN A 15 6.17 15.03 -10.27
C GLN A 15 4.98 14.83 -11.22
N ALA A 16 4.33 13.67 -11.20
CA ALA A 16 3.13 13.42 -12.01
C ALA A 16 1.98 14.37 -11.63
N VAL A 17 1.74 14.56 -10.33
CA VAL A 17 0.70 15.49 -9.84
C VAL A 17 1.08 16.94 -10.15
N GLY A 18 2.34 17.32 -9.98
CA GLY A 18 2.83 18.66 -10.32
C GLY A 18 2.75 18.98 -11.81
N ALA A 19 2.93 17.99 -12.70
CA ALA A 19 2.75 18.16 -14.13
C ALA A 19 1.29 18.42 -14.54
N MET A 20 0.33 17.89 -13.76
CA MET A 20 -1.10 18.10 -13.96
C MET A 20 -1.61 19.42 -13.36
N SER A 21 -0.94 19.95 -12.33
CA SER A 21 -1.40 21.16 -11.65
C SER A 21 -0.98 22.44 -12.40
N PRO A 22 -1.84 23.48 -12.43
CA PRO A 22 -1.48 24.76 -13.01
C PRO A 22 -0.47 25.51 -12.13
N ASN A 23 -0.66 25.41 -10.81
CA ASN A 23 0.13 26.09 -9.77
C ASN A 23 0.65 25.09 -8.72
N ALA A 24 1.68 25.48 -7.97
CA ALA A 24 2.30 24.66 -6.94
C ALA A 24 1.37 24.38 -5.75
N GLU A 25 0.58 25.37 -5.30
CA GLU A 25 -0.33 25.20 -4.15
C GLU A 25 -1.43 24.17 -4.44
N ILE A 26 -2.09 24.27 -5.60
CA ILE A 26 -3.11 23.31 -6.03
C ILE A 26 -2.48 21.91 -6.20
N GLY A 27 -1.24 21.84 -6.72
CA GLY A 27 -0.49 20.60 -6.81
C GLY A 27 -0.28 19.94 -5.44
N ALA A 28 0.09 20.71 -4.42
CA ALA A 28 0.28 20.21 -3.06
C ALA A 28 -1.02 19.70 -2.43
N LEU A 29 -2.15 20.39 -2.65
CA LEU A 29 -3.46 19.95 -2.18
C LEU A 29 -3.90 18.63 -2.85
N LEU A 30 -3.76 18.55 -4.17
CA LEU A 30 -4.08 17.33 -4.92
C LEU A 30 -3.17 16.17 -4.52
N PHE A 31 -1.88 16.44 -4.35
CA PHE A 31 -0.92 15.43 -3.92
C PHE A 31 -1.28 14.89 -2.54
N SER A 32 -1.55 15.77 -1.57
CA SER A 32 -1.92 15.39 -0.21
C SER A 32 -3.22 14.59 -0.19
N PHE A 33 -4.21 14.98 -0.98
CA PHE A 33 -5.46 14.25 -1.11
C PHE A 33 -5.24 12.85 -1.67
N LEU A 34 -4.56 12.71 -2.82
CA LEU A 34 -4.31 11.41 -3.46
C LEU A 34 -3.43 10.50 -2.60
N PHE A 35 -2.41 11.08 -1.97
CA PHE A 35 -1.51 10.35 -1.09
C PHE A 35 -2.22 9.85 0.17
N SER A 36 -3.20 10.60 0.69
CA SER A 36 -4.04 10.15 1.81
C SER A 36 -4.75 8.83 1.49
N PHE A 37 -5.34 8.68 0.29
CA PHE A 37 -5.97 7.42 -0.12
C PHE A 37 -4.96 6.26 -0.20
N VAL A 38 -3.80 6.49 -0.81
CA VAL A 38 -2.74 5.48 -0.88
C VAL A 38 -2.33 5.03 0.52
N LEU A 39 -2.20 5.98 1.45
CA LEU A 39 -1.84 5.70 2.83
C LEU A 39 -2.98 4.97 3.56
N THR A 40 -4.24 5.39 3.47
CA THR A 40 -5.35 4.76 4.21
C THR A 40 -5.52 3.28 3.86
N PHE A 41 -5.35 2.91 2.60
CA PHE A 41 -5.59 1.56 2.10
C PHE A 41 -4.33 0.70 1.99
N ASN A 42 -3.42 0.79 2.97
CA ASN A 42 -2.15 0.03 2.99
C ASN A 42 -2.20 -1.34 3.70
N GLY A 43 -3.34 -1.72 4.30
CA GLY A 43 -3.51 -2.98 5.03
C GLY A 43 -3.19 -2.93 6.53
N VAL A 44 -2.38 -1.96 7.00
CA VAL A 44 -2.12 -1.76 8.43
C VAL A 44 -3.11 -0.79 9.05
N LEU A 45 -3.32 0.37 8.42
CA LEU A 45 -4.31 1.34 8.90
C LEU A 45 -5.74 0.82 8.75
N GLN A 46 -5.98 -0.03 7.76
CA GLN A 46 -7.26 -0.69 7.59
C GLN A 46 -7.05 -2.14 7.13
N PRO A 47 -7.29 -3.15 7.99
CA PRO A 47 -7.08 -4.56 7.66
C PRO A 47 -7.93 -5.03 6.47
N PHE A 48 -7.32 -5.89 5.65
CA PHE A 48 -7.92 -6.39 4.41
C PHE A 48 -9.26 -7.13 4.63
N SER A 49 -9.45 -7.76 5.79
CA SER A 49 -10.67 -8.50 6.14
C SER A 49 -11.89 -7.60 6.29
N GLN A 50 -11.70 -6.37 6.76
CA GLN A 50 -12.77 -5.39 7.01
C GLN A 50 -13.08 -4.54 5.77
N LEU A 51 -12.22 -4.58 4.75
CA LEU A 51 -12.48 -3.98 3.46
C LEU A 51 -13.55 -4.81 2.73
N GLY A 52 -14.76 -4.26 2.57
CA GLY A 52 -15.82 -4.83 1.73
C GLY A 52 -15.55 -4.59 0.24
N TRP A 53 -16.33 -3.70 -0.38
CA TRP A 53 -16.16 -3.32 -1.79
C TRP A 53 -14.79 -2.69 -2.09
N TRP A 54 -14.20 -1.96 -1.13
CA TRP A 54 -12.94 -1.23 -1.28
C TRP A 54 -11.68 -2.10 -1.42
N ARG A 55 -11.82 -3.44 -1.50
CA ARG A 55 -10.72 -4.39 -1.75
C ARG A 55 -9.91 -4.07 -3.02
N TRP A 56 -10.52 -3.45 -4.02
CA TRP A 56 -9.81 -3.05 -5.24
C TRP A 56 -8.76 -1.97 -4.96
N MET A 57 -9.05 -1.02 -4.06
CA MET A 57 -8.17 0.09 -3.71
C MET A 57 -6.91 -0.41 -3.00
N TYR A 58 -7.06 -1.44 -2.15
CA TYR A 58 -5.94 -2.10 -1.49
C TYR A 58 -4.91 -2.65 -2.50
N ARG A 59 -5.38 -3.18 -3.64
CA ARG A 59 -4.49 -3.67 -4.71
C ARG A 59 -3.88 -2.55 -5.55
N LEU A 60 -4.55 -1.40 -5.64
CA LEU A 60 -4.03 -0.24 -6.33
C LEU A 60 -3.01 0.54 -5.49
N SER A 61 -3.07 0.42 -4.16
CA SER A 61 -2.14 1.12 -3.27
C SER A 61 -0.73 0.48 -3.31
N PRO A 62 0.31 1.20 -3.76
CA PRO A 62 1.69 0.72 -3.71
C PRO A 62 2.18 0.49 -2.27
N TYR A 63 1.60 1.19 -1.30
CA TYR A 63 1.99 1.06 0.11
C TYR A 63 1.62 -0.30 0.70
N THR A 64 0.61 -0.98 0.16
CA THR A 64 0.31 -2.38 0.48
C THR A 64 1.54 -3.27 0.27
N TYR A 65 2.16 -3.18 -0.91
CA TYR A 65 3.33 -3.98 -1.27
C TYR A 65 4.59 -3.56 -0.52
N LEU A 66 4.72 -2.25 -0.25
CA LEU A 66 5.81 -1.71 0.56
C LEU A 66 5.78 -2.27 1.98
N ILE A 67 4.63 -2.20 2.64
CA ILE A 67 4.46 -2.67 4.02
C ILE A 67 4.60 -4.19 4.08
N GLU A 68 3.94 -4.94 3.19
CA GLU A 68 4.09 -6.40 3.13
C GLU A 68 5.57 -6.80 2.97
N GLY A 69 6.32 -6.10 2.10
CA GLY A 69 7.74 -6.35 1.90
C GLY A 69 8.63 -5.93 3.08
N LEU A 70 8.36 -4.81 3.75
CA LEU A 70 9.13 -4.33 4.90
C LEU A 70 8.87 -5.17 6.15
N LEU A 71 7.60 -5.38 6.50
CA LEU A 71 7.18 -6.14 7.67
C LEU A 71 7.54 -7.62 7.53
N GLY A 72 7.37 -8.18 6.33
CA GLY A 72 7.83 -9.52 6.01
C GLY A 72 9.33 -9.66 6.25
N GLN A 73 10.15 -8.74 5.76
CA GLN A 73 11.61 -8.80 5.93
C GLN A 73 12.06 -8.60 7.38
N ALA A 74 11.39 -7.73 8.14
CA ALA A 74 11.73 -7.44 9.53
C ALA A 74 11.41 -8.61 10.48
N LEU A 75 10.31 -9.32 10.24
CA LEU A 75 9.79 -10.32 11.17
C LEU A 75 9.94 -11.78 10.68
N GLY A 76 10.15 -12.01 9.39
CA GLY A 76 10.01 -13.33 8.78
C GLY A 76 10.97 -14.43 9.27
N LYS A 77 12.15 -14.09 9.82
CA LYS A 77 13.14 -15.08 10.31
C LYS A 77 13.73 -14.77 11.68
N GLN A 78 13.18 -13.82 12.43
CA GLN A 78 13.71 -13.44 13.73
C GLN A 78 13.35 -14.50 14.80
N LEU A 79 14.31 -14.88 15.66
CA LEU A 79 13.98 -15.61 16.89
C LEU A 79 13.36 -14.64 17.90
N ILE A 80 12.12 -14.93 18.29
CA ILE A 80 11.43 -14.19 19.35
C ILE A 80 11.83 -14.84 20.67
N ASN A 81 12.62 -14.12 21.47
CA ASN A 81 12.93 -14.49 22.85
C ASN A 81 11.97 -13.71 23.76
N CYS A 82 10.92 -14.36 24.23
CA CYS A 82 9.93 -13.72 25.10
C CYS A 82 10.48 -13.53 26.52
N ALA A 83 10.19 -12.40 27.14
CA ALA A 83 10.43 -12.18 28.56
C ALA A 83 9.37 -12.89 29.41
N PRO A 84 9.64 -13.21 30.70
CA PRO A 84 8.70 -13.91 31.58
C PRO A 84 7.31 -13.24 31.71
N VAL A 85 7.26 -11.91 31.55
CA VAL A 85 6.04 -11.10 31.62
C VAL A 85 5.21 -11.11 30.33
N GLU A 86 5.79 -11.51 29.20
CA GLU A 86 5.10 -11.60 27.91
C GLU A 86 4.35 -12.93 27.75
N PHE A 87 4.55 -13.87 28.67
CA PHE A 87 3.79 -15.11 28.69
C PHE A 87 2.38 -14.86 29.22
N VAL A 88 1.40 -15.11 28.37
CA VAL A 88 0.00 -15.17 28.78
C VAL A 88 -0.26 -16.54 29.39
N THR A 89 -0.69 -16.58 30.65
CA THR A 89 -1.15 -17.81 31.28
C THR A 89 -2.55 -18.15 30.76
N LEU A 90 -2.67 -19.29 30.09
CA LEU A 90 -3.93 -19.80 29.59
C LEU A 90 -4.41 -20.91 30.54
N ASN A 91 -5.64 -20.82 31.04
CA ASN A 91 -6.27 -21.91 31.78
C ASN A 91 -7.10 -22.77 30.81
N PRO A 92 -6.68 -24.00 30.48
CA PRO A 92 -7.43 -24.87 29.60
C PRO A 92 -8.76 -25.30 30.25
N PRO A 93 -9.83 -25.53 29.46
CA PRO A 93 -11.07 -26.12 29.97
C PRO A 93 -10.84 -27.49 30.58
N SER A 94 -11.67 -27.86 31.56
CA SER A 94 -11.61 -29.14 32.28
C SER A 94 -11.53 -30.32 31.31
N GLY A 95 -10.42 -31.08 31.36
CA GLY A 95 -10.23 -32.30 30.57
C GLY A 95 -9.26 -32.20 29.39
N LEU A 96 -8.69 -31.02 29.10
CA LEU A 96 -7.65 -30.84 28.07
C LEU A 96 -6.28 -30.58 28.71
N SER A 97 -5.23 -31.20 28.19
CA SER A 97 -3.87 -30.81 28.55
C SER A 97 -3.52 -29.44 27.94
N CYS A 98 -2.59 -28.70 28.55
CA CYS A 98 -2.11 -27.43 28.00
C CYS A 98 -1.60 -27.60 26.55
N GLN A 99 -0.95 -28.73 26.26
CA GLN A 99 -0.46 -29.04 24.91
C GLN A 99 -1.59 -29.30 23.92
N ASP A 100 -2.64 -30.01 24.31
CA ASP A 100 -3.81 -30.25 23.44
C ASP A 100 -4.60 -28.97 23.19
N TYR A 101 -4.75 -28.12 24.20
CA TYR A 101 -5.38 -26.81 24.09
C TYR A 101 -4.59 -25.86 23.17
N MET A 102 -3.26 -25.84 23.30
CA MET A 102 -2.37 -25.01 22.48
C MET A 102 -2.22 -25.53 21.05
N ALA A 103 -2.29 -26.85 20.85
CA ALA A 103 -2.33 -27.47 19.54
C ALA A 103 -3.64 -27.17 18.81
N ALA A 104 -4.78 -27.25 19.51
CA ALA A 104 -6.10 -26.93 18.96
C ALA A 104 -6.23 -25.46 18.54
N LEU A 105 -5.62 -24.53 19.29
CA LEU A 105 -5.62 -23.10 18.97
C LEU A 105 -4.50 -22.68 17.99
N HIS A 106 -3.71 -23.62 17.45
CA HIS A 106 -2.58 -23.34 16.55
C HIS A 106 -1.56 -22.31 17.12
N VAL A 107 -1.52 -22.12 18.45
CA VAL A 107 -0.76 -21.04 19.12
C VAL A 107 0.75 -21.27 19.04
N LEU A 108 1.17 -22.53 18.97
CA LEU A 108 2.58 -22.93 18.89
C LEU A 108 3.26 -22.51 17.56
N ARG A 109 2.47 -22.03 16.58
CA ARG A 109 2.96 -21.50 15.29
C ARG A 109 2.93 -19.97 15.23
N TRP A 110 2.98 -19.30 16.38
CA TRP A 110 2.99 -17.83 16.53
C TRP A 110 4.02 -17.09 15.65
N ARG A 111 5.13 -17.73 15.25
CA ARG A 111 6.20 -17.11 14.42
C ARG A 111 5.74 -16.52 13.09
N LEU A 112 4.66 -17.05 12.49
CA LEU A 112 4.13 -16.61 11.19
C LEU A 112 2.66 -16.17 11.27
N LEU A 113 1.95 -16.62 12.29
CA LEU A 113 0.49 -16.54 12.35
C LEU A 113 -0.05 -15.11 12.60
N LEU A 114 0.69 -14.23 13.27
CA LEU A 114 0.20 -12.89 13.60
C LEU A 114 0.05 -12.00 12.36
N LEU A 115 1.05 -12.05 11.48
CA LEU A 115 1.08 -11.31 10.20
C LEU A 115 0.17 -11.94 9.16
N GLU A 116 0.11 -13.27 9.12
CA GLU A 116 -0.74 -14.02 8.19
C GLU A 116 -2.23 -13.88 8.53
N LEU A 117 -2.62 -13.91 9.82
CA LEU A 117 -4.03 -13.84 10.22
C LEU A 117 -4.62 -12.43 10.29
N ASN A 118 -3.84 -11.41 10.66
CA ASN A 118 -4.37 -10.05 10.81
C ASN A 118 -4.06 -9.13 9.63
N PHE A 119 -2.87 -9.27 9.02
CA PHE A 119 -2.38 -8.32 8.04
C PHE A 119 -2.21 -8.89 6.63
N ASN A 120 -2.39 -10.20 6.44
CA ASN A 120 -2.25 -10.90 5.15
C ASN A 120 -0.85 -10.69 4.52
N ILE A 121 0.21 -10.84 5.32
CA ILE A 121 1.60 -10.55 4.90
C ILE A 121 2.43 -11.84 4.85
N PHE A 122 3.03 -12.15 3.70
CA PHE A 122 3.87 -13.34 3.51
C PHE A 122 5.32 -12.99 3.15
N TYR A 123 6.28 -13.62 3.82
CA TYR A 123 7.72 -13.43 3.56
C TYR A 123 8.14 -13.77 2.12
N GLY A 124 7.50 -14.79 1.52
CA GLY A 124 7.82 -15.27 0.18
C GLY A 124 7.58 -14.23 -0.93
N HIS A 125 6.78 -13.21 -0.68
CA HIS A 125 6.38 -12.23 -1.69
C HIS A 125 7.31 -11.01 -1.82
N ARG A 126 8.38 -10.95 -1.04
CA ARG A 126 9.34 -9.83 -1.04
C ARG A 126 9.80 -9.36 -2.42
N TRP A 127 10.18 -10.29 -3.31
CA TRP A 127 10.70 -9.95 -4.65
C TRP A 127 9.60 -9.55 -5.63
N ARG A 128 8.42 -10.19 -5.52
CA ARG A 128 7.20 -9.78 -6.25
C ARG A 128 6.82 -8.34 -5.89
N ASN A 129 6.86 -8.01 -4.61
CA ASN A 129 6.46 -6.69 -4.10
C ASN A 129 7.43 -5.58 -4.52
N VAL A 130 8.74 -5.89 -4.59
CA VAL A 130 9.72 -5.00 -5.21
C VAL A 130 9.38 -4.74 -6.68
N GLY A 131 9.03 -5.79 -7.44
CA GLY A 131 8.61 -5.67 -8.83
C GLY A 131 7.40 -4.75 -9.02
N PHE A 132 6.36 -4.90 -8.18
CA PHE A 132 5.19 -4.02 -8.23
C PHE A 132 5.53 -2.56 -7.95
N MET A 133 6.36 -2.28 -6.94
CA MET A 133 6.81 -0.91 -6.65
C MET A 133 7.55 -0.28 -7.85
N VAL A 134 8.41 -1.03 -8.53
CA VAL A 134 9.11 -0.56 -9.73
C VAL A 134 8.11 -0.30 -10.87
N ALA A 135 7.11 -1.16 -11.05
CA ALA A 135 6.07 -0.95 -12.06
C ALA A 135 5.29 0.35 -11.81
N PHE A 136 4.94 0.66 -10.56
CA PHE A 136 4.30 1.94 -10.20
C PHE A 136 5.21 3.14 -10.47
N ILE A 137 6.51 3.04 -10.20
CA ILE A 137 7.48 4.10 -10.53
C ILE A 137 7.51 4.37 -12.03
N VAL A 138 7.63 3.32 -12.85
CA VAL A 138 7.64 3.45 -14.32
C VAL A 138 6.32 4.06 -14.81
N PHE A 139 5.18 3.61 -14.28
CA PHE A 139 3.88 4.18 -14.58
C PHE A 139 3.82 5.69 -14.26
N ASN A 140 4.30 6.11 -13.08
CA ASN A 140 4.32 7.52 -12.68
C ASN A 140 5.24 8.37 -13.58
N ILE A 141 6.38 7.83 -13.99
CA ILE A 141 7.31 8.50 -14.92
C ILE A 141 6.62 8.72 -16.27
N VAL A 142 5.99 7.68 -16.82
CA VAL A 142 5.23 7.78 -18.08
C VAL A 142 4.08 8.78 -17.94
N ALA A 143 3.32 8.72 -16.84
CA ALA A 143 2.26 9.68 -16.55
C ALA A 143 2.76 11.12 -16.47
N THR A 144 3.94 11.35 -15.88
CA THR A 144 4.58 12.68 -15.81
C THR A 144 4.82 13.24 -17.20
N TYR A 145 5.42 12.46 -18.11
CA TYR A 145 5.64 12.90 -19.49
C TYR A 145 4.33 13.14 -20.23
N ILE A 146 3.33 12.26 -20.07
CA ILE A 146 2.02 12.39 -20.70
C ILE A 146 1.31 13.66 -20.21
N PHE A 147 1.25 13.90 -18.91
CA PHE A 147 0.60 15.09 -18.34
C PHE A 147 1.35 16.37 -18.70
N THR A 148 2.69 16.34 -18.71
CA THR A 148 3.48 17.49 -19.19
C THR A 148 3.15 17.79 -20.65
N TYR A 149 3.07 16.78 -21.51
CA TYR A 149 2.70 16.96 -22.90
C TYR A 149 1.27 17.51 -23.06
N LEU A 150 0.30 16.94 -22.34
CA LEU A 150 -1.11 17.31 -22.45
C LEU A 150 -1.43 18.69 -21.87
N PHE A 151 -0.91 19.04 -20.70
CA PHE A 151 -1.28 20.26 -19.98
C PHE A 151 -0.30 21.43 -20.20
N ARG A 152 0.98 21.16 -20.47
CA ARG A 152 1.99 22.21 -20.66
C ARG A 152 2.33 22.49 -22.11
N ILE A 153 2.41 21.45 -22.96
CA ILE A 153 2.90 21.60 -24.35
C ILE A 153 1.74 21.71 -25.35
N ARG A 154 0.68 20.92 -25.21
CA ARG A 154 -0.43 20.89 -26.15
C ARG A 154 -1.26 22.18 -26.02
N THR A 155 -1.09 23.06 -27.00
CA THR A 155 -1.76 24.38 -27.10
C THR A 155 -3.12 24.33 -27.81
N GLY A 156 -3.70 23.14 -28.04
CA GLY A 156 -4.99 22.94 -28.71
C GLY A 156 -6.11 22.55 -27.75
N SER A 157 -7.34 23.02 -28.00
CA SER A 157 -8.51 22.78 -27.15
C SER A 157 -8.81 21.29 -26.95
N LEU A 158 -8.90 20.84 -25.68
CA LEU A 158 -9.23 19.45 -25.30
C LEU A 158 -10.64 19.02 -25.75
N PHE A 159 -11.54 20.00 -25.85
CA PHE A 159 -12.89 19.86 -26.37
C PHE A 159 -13.03 20.81 -27.57
N PRO A 160 -13.34 20.32 -28.78
CA PRO A 160 -13.74 21.22 -29.86
C PRO A 160 -14.99 21.93 -29.36
N SER A 161 -14.83 23.23 -29.09
CA SER A 161 -15.88 24.13 -28.66
C SER A 161 -17.14 23.85 -29.48
N PHE A 162 -18.23 23.52 -28.79
CA PHE A 162 -19.57 23.41 -29.36
C PHE A 162 -20.04 24.82 -29.78
N LYS A 163 -19.36 25.43 -30.75
CA LYS A 163 -19.86 26.61 -31.46
C LYS A 163 -20.87 26.11 -32.50
N ARG A 164 -22.09 25.80 -32.04
CA ARG A 164 -23.26 25.88 -32.92
C ARG A 164 -23.70 27.34 -32.98
N THR A 165 -23.07 28.06 -33.91
CA THR A 165 -23.68 29.02 -34.83
C THR A 165 -24.89 29.82 -34.30
N LYS A 166 -24.65 31.06 -33.87
CA LYS A 166 -25.61 32.14 -34.08
C LYS A 166 -25.63 32.44 -35.59
N LYS A 167 -26.73 32.14 -36.29
CA LYS A 167 -26.99 32.67 -37.64
C LYS A 167 -28.36 33.34 -37.59
N ASN A 168 -28.30 34.65 -37.74
CA ASN A 168 -29.31 35.68 -38.03
C ASN A 168 -30.78 35.26 -37.91
#